data_AF-A0A1Q4DCC4-F1
#
_entry.id   AF-A0A1Q4DCC4-F1
#
_cell.length_a   1.000
_cell.length_b   1.000
_cell.length_c   1.000
_cell.angle_alpha   90.00
_cell.angle_beta   90.00
_cell.angle_gamma   90.00
#
_symmetry.space_group_name_H-M   'P 1'
#
loop_
_entity.id
_entity.type
_entity.pdbx_description
1 polymer ?
#
loop_
_entity_poly.entity_id
_entity_poly.type
_entity_poly.pdbx_seq_one_letter_code
_entity_poly.pdbx_strand_id
1 'polypeptide(L)'
;MTATATIAALERSESAGLRLWRRRGRAATPLMLLHGIGSRGQSFAALMAALPNNVDVIAWDAPGYGGSRPLDNPTPAPRDYADALADLLDRLRIDRVMLVGHSLGALFAASFAAHHAGRVNALALLSPALGYRVAPGEALPAKVQARIDDLQTLGPAAFAKARAHRLVYQPERKREIAQAVEDAMAAVNPAGYAQAVQALGRGDLLADARHIKAPTLVAVGAQDIITPPDNARQAHAALSGSRFHLIDDAGHALPQEAPQAAATLLAPLFEDAVHA
;
A
#
# COMPACT_ATOMS: atom_id res chain seq x y z
N MET A 1 -2.24 21.91 -20.32
CA MET A 1 -3.53 21.77 -19.63
C MET A 1 -3.24 21.46 -18.19
N THR A 2 -3.57 22.38 -17.29
CA THR A 2 -3.32 22.32 -15.85
C THR A 2 -4.08 21.16 -15.22
N ALA A 3 -3.40 20.34 -14.42
CA ALA A 3 -3.93 19.16 -13.75
C ALA A 3 -4.78 19.55 -12.51
N THR A 4 -5.78 20.40 -12.71
CA THR A 4 -6.94 20.48 -11.83
C THR A 4 -8.02 19.56 -12.41
N ALA A 5 -7.68 18.27 -12.54
CA ALA A 5 -8.68 17.25 -12.75
C ALA A 5 -9.48 17.15 -11.45
N THR A 6 -10.75 17.55 -11.52
CA THR A 6 -11.73 17.51 -10.45
C THR A 6 -11.62 16.19 -9.69
N ILE A 7 -11.20 16.24 -8.42
CA ILE A 7 -11.36 15.13 -7.48
C ILE A 7 -12.86 14.82 -7.49
N ALA A 8 -13.28 13.75 -8.16
CA ALA A 8 -14.59 13.17 -7.88
C ALA A 8 -14.63 12.96 -6.37
N ALA A 9 -15.58 13.61 -5.68
CA ALA A 9 -15.55 13.79 -4.23
C ALA A 9 -15.30 12.45 -3.54
N LEU A 10 -14.05 12.23 -3.09
CA LEU A 10 -13.71 11.05 -2.32
C LEU A 10 -14.50 11.14 -1.03
N GLU A 11 -15.40 10.19 -0.84
CA GLU A 11 -16.16 10.08 0.40
C GLU A 11 -15.19 9.65 1.50
N ARG A 12 -15.19 10.38 2.61
CA ARG A 12 -14.49 9.97 3.81
C ARG A 12 -15.48 9.34 4.78
N SER A 13 -15.15 8.16 5.29
CA SER A 13 -15.94 7.46 6.30
C SER A 13 -15.05 6.81 7.35
N GLU A 14 -15.66 6.22 8.37
CA GLU A 14 -14.99 5.45 9.40
C GLU A 14 -15.73 4.13 9.63
N SER A 15 -14.99 3.03 9.73
CA SER A 15 -15.51 1.70 10.06
C SER A 15 -14.43 0.89 10.76
N ALA A 16 -14.78 0.06 11.75
CA ALA A 16 -13.82 -0.67 12.58
C ALA A 16 -12.79 0.24 13.31
N GLY A 17 -13.08 1.54 13.49
CA GLY A 17 -12.11 2.51 13.97
C GLY A 17 -11.02 2.88 12.95
N LEU A 18 -11.20 2.52 11.68
CA LEU A 18 -10.33 2.87 10.56
C LEU A 18 -11.02 3.89 9.66
N ARG A 19 -10.29 4.94 9.30
CA ARG A 19 -10.74 5.93 8.32
C ARG A 19 -10.54 5.40 6.91
N LEU A 20 -11.50 5.70 6.04
CA LEU A 20 -11.55 5.21 4.67
C LEU A 20 -11.79 6.37 3.71
N TRP A 21 -11.22 6.24 2.52
CA TRP A 21 -11.47 7.07 1.36
C TRP A 21 -12.14 6.21 0.30
N ARG A 22 -13.29 6.63 -0.21
CA ARG A 22 -14.07 5.83 -1.16
C ARG A 22 -14.47 6.63 -2.38
N ARG A 23 -14.30 6.02 -3.56
CA ARG A 23 -14.96 6.43 -4.80
C ARG A 23 -15.96 5.35 -5.16
N ARG A 24 -17.25 5.68 -5.06
CA ARG A 24 -18.34 4.74 -5.31
C ARG A 24 -18.34 4.27 -6.75
N GLY A 25 -18.52 2.97 -6.93
CA GLY A 25 -18.77 2.31 -8.21
C GLY A 25 -19.93 1.33 -8.10
N ARG A 26 -20.22 0.65 -9.21
CA ARG A 26 -21.31 -0.34 -9.34
C ARG A 26 -20.82 -1.78 -9.49
N ALA A 27 -19.51 -1.99 -9.60
CA ALA A 27 -18.93 -3.33 -9.70
C ALA A 27 -19.24 -4.14 -8.43
N ALA A 28 -19.51 -5.44 -8.61
CA ALA A 28 -19.87 -6.34 -7.51
C ALA A 28 -18.72 -6.57 -6.52
N THR A 29 -17.48 -6.63 -7.02
CA THR A 29 -16.27 -6.78 -6.20
C THR A 29 -15.56 -5.44 -6.10
N PRO A 30 -15.40 -4.85 -4.90
CA PRO A 30 -14.68 -3.61 -4.73
C PRO A 30 -13.15 -3.81 -4.78
N LEU A 31 -12.45 -2.73 -5.11
CA LEU A 31 -11.00 -2.62 -5.04
C LEU A 31 -10.59 -2.04 -3.69
N MET A 32 -9.77 -2.76 -2.93
CA MET A 32 -9.20 -2.31 -1.68
C MET A 32 -7.73 -1.92 -1.86
N LEU A 33 -7.37 -0.70 -1.45
CA LEU A 33 -6.03 -0.13 -1.60
C LEU A 33 -5.36 0.03 -0.23
N LEU A 34 -4.18 -0.59 -0.07
CA LEU A 34 -3.37 -0.55 1.15
C LEU A 34 -2.09 0.27 0.92
N HIS A 35 -1.96 1.41 1.61
CA HIS A 35 -0.83 2.32 1.41
C HIS A 35 0.47 1.85 2.09
N GLY A 36 1.59 2.41 1.65
CA GLY A 36 2.92 2.18 2.22
C GLY A 36 3.19 2.96 3.51
N ILE A 37 4.35 2.69 4.13
CA ILE A 37 4.82 3.39 5.32
C ILE A 37 5.06 4.88 5.04
N GLY A 38 4.60 5.76 5.92
CA GLY A 38 4.76 7.20 5.72
C GLY A 38 3.75 7.82 4.75
N SER A 39 2.73 7.06 4.33
CA SER A 39 1.69 7.48 3.38
C SER A 39 0.31 7.49 4.06
N ARG A 40 -0.76 7.64 3.28
CA ARG A 40 -2.17 7.62 3.71
C ARG A 40 -3.08 7.18 2.56
N GLY A 41 -4.34 6.86 2.85
CA GLY A 41 -5.31 6.43 1.83
C GLY A 41 -5.50 7.46 0.72
N GLN A 42 -5.49 8.75 1.06
CA GLN A 42 -5.58 9.84 0.08
C GLN A 42 -4.43 9.84 -0.97
N SER A 43 -3.28 9.24 -0.68
CA SER A 43 -2.18 9.12 -1.66
C SER A 43 -2.55 8.26 -2.87
N PHE A 44 -3.66 7.53 -2.82
CA PHE A 44 -4.21 6.85 -4.00
C PHE A 44 -5.16 7.71 -4.82
N ALA A 45 -5.46 8.97 -4.46
CA ALA A 45 -6.49 9.78 -5.12
C ALA A 45 -6.31 9.85 -6.65
N ALA A 46 -5.07 10.02 -7.14
CA ALA A 46 -4.79 10.06 -8.58
C ALA A 46 -5.05 8.70 -9.26
N LEU A 47 -4.66 7.59 -8.62
CA LEU A 47 -4.97 6.24 -9.09
C LEU A 47 -6.49 5.97 -9.09
N MET A 48 -7.19 6.35 -8.01
CA MET A 48 -8.65 6.23 -7.90
C MET A 48 -9.34 6.99 -9.03
N ALA A 49 -8.86 8.18 -9.38
CA ALA A 49 -9.41 8.96 -10.48
C ALA A 49 -9.12 8.34 -11.86
N ALA A 50 -7.98 7.67 -12.03
CA ALA A 50 -7.59 7.03 -13.29
C ALA A 50 -8.30 5.68 -13.55
N LEU A 51 -8.85 5.05 -12.51
CA LEU A 51 -9.58 3.79 -12.63
C LEU A 51 -10.97 3.98 -13.29
N PRO A 52 -11.51 2.97 -13.99
CA PRO A 52 -12.84 3.03 -14.57
C PRO A 52 -13.92 3.42 -13.55
N ASN A 53 -14.87 4.30 -13.92
CA ASN A 53 -15.87 4.86 -13.00
C ASN A 53 -16.83 3.82 -12.39
N ASN A 54 -16.94 2.64 -12.99
CA ASN A 54 -17.77 1.56 -12.45
C ASN A 54 -17.11 0.80 -11.29
N VAL A 55 -15.79 0.92 -11.10
CA VAL A 55 -15.09 0.25 -10.00
C VAL A 55 -15.34 1.00 -8.69
N ASP A 56 -15.86 0.28 -7.70
CA ASP A 56 -15.96 0.79 -6.32
C ASP A 56 -14.60 0.65 -5.65
N VAL A 57 -13.98 1.77 -5.29
CA VAL A 57 -12.60 1.80 -4.80
C VAL A 57 -12.58 2.32 -3.37
N ILE A 58 -11.94 1.57 -2.47
CA ILE A 58 -11.78 1.87 -1.06
C ILE A 58 -10.29 1.92 -0.76
N ALA A 59 -9.80 2.99 -0.16
CA ALA A 59 -8.46 3.09 0.38
C ALA A 59 -8.54 3.31 1.88
N TRP A 60 -7.84 2.52 2.68
CA TRP A 60 -7.78 2.78 4.12
C TRP A 60 -6.76 3.88 4.44
N ASP A 61 -6.94 4.52 5.58
CA ASP A 61 -5.79 4.91 6.40
C ASP A 61 -5.52 3.72 7.34
N ALA A 62 -4.37 3.06 7.19
CA ALA A 62 -4.01 1.86 7.97
C ALA A 62 -4.10 2.11 9.48
N PRO A 63 -4.22 1.07 10.33
CA PRO A 63 -4.10 1.21 11.77
C PRO A 63 -2.92 2.11 12.18
N GLY A 64 -3.21 3.18 12.94
CA GLY A 64 -2.23 4.19 13.37
C GLY A 64 -1.96 5.34 12.38
N TYR A 65 -2.61 5.36 11.22
CA TYR A 65 -2.47 6.41 10.20
C TYR A 65 -3.75 7.21 10.02
N GLY A 66 -3.62 8.44 9.55
CA GLY A 66 -4.75 9.28 9.10
C GLY A 66 -5.83 9.57 10.14
N GLY A 67 -5.64 9.15 11.41
CA GLY A 67 -6.60 9.19 12.50
C GLY A 67 -7.40 7.89 12.72
N SER A 68 -7.01 6.81 12.05
CA SER A 68 -7.40 5.44 12.38
C SER A 68 -6.80 5.00 13.72
N ARG A 69 -7.56 4.19 14.48
CA ARG A 69 -7.11 3.59 15.73
C ARG A 69 -5.84 2.75 15.48
N PRO A 70 -4.78 2.88 16.29
CA PRO A 70 -3.62 1.99 16.23
C PRO A 70 -3.98 0.56 16.60
N LEU A 71 -3.11 -0.40 16.27
CA LEU A 71 -3.26 -1.77 16.77
C LEU A 71 -2.97 -1.82 18.27
N ASP A 72 -3.59 -2.76 18.97
CA ASP A 72 -3.34 -2.96 20.41
C ASP A 72 -1.94 -3.56 20.65
N ASN A 73 -1.44 -4.36 19.69
CA ASN A 73 -0.08 -4.90 19.70
C ASN A 73 0.95 -3.79 19.37
N PRO A 74 1.94 -3.48 20.25
CA PRO A 74 2.94 -2.44 19.99
C PRO A 74 4.02 -2.87 18.99
N THR A 75 4.19 -4.18 18.78
CA THR A 75 5.17 -4.75 17.83
C THR A 75 4.49 -5.67 16.82
N PRO A 76 3.55 -5.13 16.01
CA PRO A 76 2.77 -5.95 15.09
C PRO A 76 3.64 -6.54 13.99
N ALA A 77 3.21 -7.69 13.49
CA ALA A 77 3.62 -8.26 12.22
C ALA A 77 2.63 -7.86 11.11
N PRO A 78 2.91 -8.13 9.83
CA PRO A 78 1.94 -7.91 8.75
C PRO A 78 0.62 -8.65 8.96
N ARG A 79 0.64 -9.78 9.67
CA ARG A 79 -0.57 -10.54 9.99
C ARG A 79 -1.58 -9.75 10.83
N ASP A 80 -1.13 -8.97 11.82
CA ASP A 80 -2.03 -8.14 12.63
C ASP A 80 -2.77 -7.09 11.77
N TYR A 81 -2.10 -6.54 10.74
CA TYR A 81 -2.73 -5.62 9.78
C TYR A 81 -3.69 -6.33 8.82
N ALA A 82 -3.39 -7.58 8.44
CA ALA A 82 -4.29 -8.41 7.65
C ALA A 82 -5.54 -8.80 8.43
N ASP A 83 -5.43 -9.14 9.71
CA ASP A 83 -6.57 -9.45 10.56
C ASP A 83 -7.45 -8.19 10.77
N ALA A 84 -6.84 -7.01 10.95
CA ALA A 84 -7.57 -5.74 10.99
C ALA A 84 -8.29 -5.43 9.66
N LEU A 85 -7.73 -5.84 8.53
CA LEU A 85 -8.41 -5.76 7.22
C LEU A 85 -9.60 -6.72 7.16
N ALA A 86 -9.48 -7.94 7.67
CA ALA A 86 -10.59 -8.89 7.73
C ALA A 86 -11.77 -8.33 8.54
N ASP A 87 -11.50 -7.79 9.73
CA ASP A 87 -12.49 -7.13 10.59
C ASP A 87 -13.16 -5.94 9.89
N LEU A 88 -12.38 -5.15 9.15
CA LEU A 88 -12.90 -4.04 8.37
C LEU A 88 -13.87 -4.53 7.28
N LEU A 89 -13.47 -5.53 6.50
CA LEU A 89 -14.30 -6.06 5.42
C LEU A 89 -15.60 -6.69 5.96
N ASP A 90 -15.54 -7.38 7.10
CA ASP A 90 -16.73 -7.95 7.75
C ASP A 90 -17.72 -6.86 8.17
N ARG A 91 -17.24 -5.74 8.75
CA ARG A 91 -18.11 -4.60 9.09
C ARG A 91 -18.69 -3.89 7.89
N LEU A 92 -17.93 -3.83 6.79
CA LEU A 92 -18.41 -3.29 5.52
C LEU A 92 -19.33 -4.27 4.77
N ARG A 93 -19.47 -5.51 5.25
CA ARG A 93 -20.19 -6.62 4.60
C ARG A 93 -19.66 -6.89 3.20
N ILE A 94 -18.34 -6.92 3.07
CA ILE A 94 -17.63 -7.22 1.83
C ILE A 94 -16.99 -8.60 1.95
N ASP A 95 -17.55 -9.57 1.22
CA ASP A 95 -17.10 -10.95 1.27
C ASP A 95 -15.80 -11.16 0.50
N ARG A 96 -15.62 -10.49 -0.64
CA ARG A 96 -14.40 -10.61 -1.44
C ARG A 96 -13.97 -9.27 -2.01
N VAL A 97 -12.66 -9.11 -2.22
CA VAL A 97 -12.04 -7.90 -2.75
C VAL A 97 -11.02 -8.21 -3.83
N MET A 98 -10.82 -7.24 -4.72
CA MET A 98 -9.53 -7.10 -5.39
C MET A 98 -8.62 -6.28 -4.48
N LEU A 99 -7.42 -6.77 -4.23
CA LEU A 99 -6.53 -6.19 -3.24
C LEU A 99 -5.29 -5.61 -3.89
N VAL A 100 -4.99 -4.35 -3.61
CA VAL A 100 -3.77 -3.68 -4.07
C VAL A 100 -2.98 -3.24 -2.85
N GLY A 101 -1.75 -3.75 -2.73
CA GLY A 101 -0.81 -3.31 -1.71
C GLY A 101 0.33 -2.50 -2.33
N HIS A 102 0.61 -1.32 -1.80
CA HIS A 102 1.77 -0.52 -2.19
C HIS A 102 2.85 -0.54 -1.10
N SER A 103 4.10 -0.87 -1.44
CA SER A 103 5.23 -0.83 -0.51
C SER A 103 4.99 -1.68 0.74
N LEU A 104 4.95 -1.10 1.95
CA LEU A 104 4.55 -1.83 3.17
C LEU A 104 3.15 -2.44 3.06
N GLY A 105 2.21 -1.77 2.38
CA GLY A 105 0.88 -2.32 2.11
C GLY A 105 0.91 -3.61 1.29
N ALA A 106 1.97 -3.88 0.54
CA ALA A 106 2.17 -5.15 -0.16
C ALA A 106 2.41 -6.32 0.81
N LEU A 107 3.07 -6.09 1.95
CA LEU A 107 3.22 -7.10 3.01
C LEU A 107 1.86 -7.42 3.64
N PHE A 108 1.05 -6.40 3.90
CA PHE A 108 -0.29 -6.60 4.44
C PHE A 108 -1.20 -7.33 3.45
N ALA A 109 -1.13 -6.96 2.18
CA ALA A 109 -1.91 -7.59 1.11
C ALA A 109 -1.51 -9.05 0.89
N ALA A 110 -0.20 -9.35 0.87
CA ALA A 110 0.32 -10.69 0.74
C ALA A 110 -0.09 -11.57 1.94
N SER A 111 0.08 -11.06 3.16
CA SER A 111 -0.36 -11.75 4.38
C SER A 111 -1.87 -12.00 4.38
N PHE A 112 -2.69 -11.03 3.94
CA PHE A 112 -4.14 -11.22 3.82
C PHE A 112 -4.48 -12.29 2.79
N ALA A 113 -3.87 -12.26 1.60
CA ALA A 113 -4.12 -13.24 0.56
C ALA A 113 -3.66 -14.66 0.95
N ALA A 114 -2.59 -14.79 1.73
CA ALA A 114 -2.09 -16.07 2.24
C ALA A 114 -3.02 -16.70 3.29
N HIS A 115 -3.62 -15.89 4.16
CA HIS A 115 -4.39 -16.37 5.32
C HIS A 115 -5.92 -16.28 5.14
N HIS A 116 -6.38 -15.49 4.19
CA HIS A 116 -7.79 -15.28 3.86
C HIS A 116 -8.03 -15.52 2.36
N ALA A 117 -7.43 -16.55 1.77
CA ALA A 117 -7.46 -16.82 0.33
C ALA A 117 -8.86 -16.80 -0.30
N GLY A 118 -9.89 -17.25 0.44
CA GLY A 118 -11.29 -17.21 -0.02
C GLY A 118 -11.86 -15.79 -0.22
N ARG A 119 -11.20 -14.76 0.31
CA ARG A 119 -11.64 -13.35 0.31
C ARG A 119 -10.95 -12.49 -0.76
N VAL A 120 -10.04 -13.05 -1.57
CA VAL A 120 -9.26 -12.29 -2.57
C VAL A 120 -9.55 -12.80 -3.98
N ASN A 121 -10.20 -11.97 -4.81
CA ASN A 121 -10.42 -12.28 -6.23
C ASN A 121 -9.15 -12.12 -7.06
N ALA A 122 -8.40 -11.07 -6.78
CA ALA A 122 -7.17 -10.73 -7.48
C ALA A 122 -6.26 -9.90 -6.56
N LEU A 123 -4.95 -10.00 -6.77
CA LEU A 123 -3.95 -9.29 -6.00
C LEU A 123 -3.06 -8.46 -6.91
N ALA A 124 -2.73 -7.23 -6.49
CA ALA A 124 -1.68 -6.43 -7.11
C ALA A 124 -0.69 -5.96 -6.05
N LEU A 125 0.59 -6.20 -6.29
CA LEU A 125 1.70 -5.76 -5.45
C LEU A 125 2.48 -4.67 -6.18
N LEU A 126 2.32 -3.43 -5.74
CA LEU A 126 2.94 -2.25 -6.34
C LEU A 126 4.17 -1.83 -5.52
N SER A 127 5.34 -1.79 -6.13
CA SER A 127 6.63 -1.49 -5.47
C SER A 127 6.78 -2.24 -4.14
N PRO A 128 6.71 -3.60 -4.13
CA PRO A 128 6.56 -4.37 -2.91
C PRO A 128 7.78 -4.28 -1.98
N ALA A 129 7.53 -4.04 -0.69
CA ALA A 129 8.50 -4.34 0.35
C ALA A 129 8.54 -5.84 0.61
N LEU A 130 9.73 -6.43 0.77
CA LEU A 130 9.88 -7.86 1.08
C LEU A 130 9.85 -8.17 2.59
N GLY A 131 10.06 -7.14 3.41
CA GLY A 131 10.25 -7.29 4.86
C GLY A 131 11.66 -7.73 5.23
N TYR A 132 11.93 -7.84 6.53
CA TYR A 132 13.26 -8.18 7.08
C TYR A 132 13.31 -9.53 7.79
N ARG A 133 12.19 -10.24 7.90
CA ARG A 133 12.10 -11.59 8.51
C ARG A 133 12.65 -11.66 9.94
N VAL A 134 12.49 -10.58 10.70
CA VAL A 134 12.90 -10.54 12.11
C VAL A 134 11.97 -11.45 12.91
N ALA A 135 12.52 -12.37 13.71
CA ALA A 135 11.70 -13.27 14.50
C ALA A 135 10.98 -12.52 15.64
N PRO A 136 9.82 -13.02 16.10
CA PRO A 136 9.16 -12.47 17.29
C PRO A 136 10.12 -12.39 18.49
N GLY A 137 10.17 -11.25 19.16
CA GLY A 137 11.06 -11.00 20.30
C GLY A 137 12.48 -10.56 19.94
N GLU A 138 12.90 -10.62 18.68
CA GLU A 138 14.21 -10.15 18.25
C GLU A 138 14.22 -8.63 17.97
N ALA A 139 15.41 -8.03 18.10
CA ALA A 139 15.63 -6.63 17.79
C ALA A 139 15.58 -6.37 16.28
N LEU A 140 15.03 -5.22 15.89
CA LEU A 140 15.06 -4.78 14.51
C LEU A 140 16.51 -4.51 14.06
N PRO A 141 16.85 -4.76 12.78
CA PRO A 141 18.13 -4.33 12.23
C PRO A 141 18.33 -2.84 12.43
N ALA A 142 19.56 -2.40 12.75
CA ALA A 142 19.85 -1.01 13.10
C ALA A 142 19.29 0.01 12.08
N LYS A 143 19.40 -0.28 10.78
CA LYS A 143 18.85 0.59 9.70
C LYS A 143 17.32 0.69 9.67
N VAL A 144 16.62 -0.30 10.23
CA VAL A 144 15.16 -0.34 10.35
C VAL A 144 14.75 0.40 11.62
N GLN A 145 15.40 0.10 12.74
CA GLN A 145 15.20 0.78 14.02
C GLN A 145 15.46 2.29 13.91
N ALA A 146 16.51 2.70 13.21
CA ALA A 146 16.86 4.10 12.98
C ALA A 146 15.70 4.92 12.39
N ARG A 147 14.75 4.30 11.65
CA ARG A 147 13.57 5.02 11.14
C ARG A 147 12.66 5.52 12.27
N ILE A 148 12.52 4.72 13.34
CA ILE A 148 11.76 5.09 14.54
C ILE A 148 12.52 6.18 15.28
N ASP A 149 13.81 5.96 15.51
CA ASP A 149 14.67 6.86 16.29
C ASP A 149 14.79 8.24 15.60
N ASP A 150 14.96 8.27 14.28
CA ASP A 150 14.99 9.49 13.46
C ASP A 150 13.65 10.25 13.59
N LEU A 151 12.52 9.57 13.49
CA LEU A 151 11.21 10.21 13.60
C LEU A 151 10.97 10.79 14.99
N GLN A 152 11.37 10.05 16.04
CA GLN A 152 11.28 10.51 17.43
C GLN A 152 12.17 11.72 17.68
N THR A 153 13.38 11.73 17.11
CA THR A 153 14.37 12.79 17.31
C THR A 153 14.03 14.05 16.52
N LEU A 154 13.70 13.90 15.23
CA LEU A 154 13.47 15.02 14.30
C LEU A 154 12.05 15.58 14.39
N GLY A 155 11.10 14.76 14.81
CA GLY A 155 9.67 15.03 14.65
C GLY A 155 9.19 14.85 13.19
N PRO A 156 7.88 14.74 12.96
CA PRO A 156 7.33 14.35 11.65
C PRO A 156 7.71 15.27 10.48
N ALA A 157 7.69 16.59 10.68
CA ALA A 157 7.95 17.56 9.59
C ALA A 157 9.40 17.49 9.07
N ALA A 158 10.39 17.51 9.97
CA ALA A 158 11.80 17.42 9.57
C ALA A 158 12.14 16.01 9.05
N PHE A 159 11.55 14.97 9.64
CA PHE A 159 11.65 13.60 9.13
C PHE A 159 11.13 13.48 7.69
N ALA A 160 9.98 14.08 7.39
CA ALA A 160 9.40 14.10 6.06
C ALA A 160 10.31 14.80 5.05
N LYS A 161 10.75 16.02 5.36
CA LYS A 161 11.67 16.79 4.49
C LYS A 161 12.96 16.04 4.16
N ALA A 162 13.48 15.26 5.11
CA ALA A 162 14.71 14.48 4.91
C ALA A 162 14.51 13.22 4.03
N ARG A 163 13.28 12.73 3.86
CA ARG A 163 13.01 11.39 3.29
C ARG A 163 12.04 11.38 2.12
N ALA A 164 10.97 12.18 2.18
CA ALA A 164 9.84 12.13 1.28
C ALA A 164 10.22 12.24 -0.21
N HIS A 165 11.07 13.20 -0.56
CA HIS A 165 11.47 13.43 -1.95
C HIS A 165 12.28 12.26 -2.55
N ARG A 166 12.91 11.41 -1.73
CA ARG A 166 13.61 10.21 -2.20
C ARG A 166 12.65 9.12 -2.71
N LEU A 167 11.36 9.23 -2.40
CA LEU A 167 10.35 8.30 -2.88
C LEU A 167 9.90 8.62 -4.30
N VAL A 168 10.22 9.81 -4.82
CA VAL A 168 9.76 10.28 -6.14
C VAL A 168 10.94 10.29 -7.10
N TYR A 169 10.75 9.78 -8.31
CA TYR A 169 11.76 9.92 -9.36
C TYR A 169 11.75 11.35 -9.91
N GLN A 170 12.92 12.01 -9.92
CA GLN A 170 13.09 13.40 -10.36
C GLN A 170 12.13 14.38 -9.65
N PRO A 171 12.18 14.47 -8.30
CA PRO A 171 11.25 15.29 -7.52
C PRO A 171 11.28 16.78 -7.92
N GLU A 172 12.40 17.27 -8.43
CA GLU A 172 12.56 18.63 -8.96
C GLU A 172 11.72 18.90 -10.21
N ARG A 173 11.42 17.87 -11.00
CA ARG A 173 10.50 17.91 -12.16
C ARG A 173 9.07 17.56 -11.76
N LYS A 174 8.88 16.72 -10.74
CA LYS A 174 7.57 16.27 -10.23
C LYS A 174 7.20 16.95 -8.90
N ARG A 175 7.32 18.28 -8.84
CA ARG A 175 7.26 19.05 -7.58
C ARG A 175 5.94 18.88 -6.82
N GLU A 176 4.81 18.86 -7.53
CA GLU A 176 3.49 18.67 -6.89
C GLU A 176 3.36 17.29 -6.24
N ILE A 177 3.84 16.23 -6.91
CA ILE A 177 3.85 14.88 -6.37
C ILE A 177 4.82 14.79 -5.18
N ALA A 178 6.01 15.38 -5.30
CA ALA A 178 7.02 15.42 -4.24
C ALA A 178 6.46 16.11 -2.98
N GLN A 179 5.79 17.26 -3.14
CA GLN A 179 5.13 17.96 -2.04
C GLN A 179 4.01 17.14 -1.42
N ALA A 180 3.15 16.50 -2.24
CA ALA A 180 2.08 15.66 -1.72
C ALA A 180 2.59 14.45 -0.91
N VAL A 181 3.73 13.86 -1.31
CA VAL A 181 4.42 12.82 -0.53
C VAL A 181 4.97 13.38 0.77
N GLU A 182 5.59 14.57 0.75
CA GLU A 182 6.12 15.23 1.95
C GLU A 182 4.99 15.53 2.95
N ASP A 183 3.89 16.12 2.47
CA ASP A 183 2.73 16.45 3.31
C ASP A 183 2.09 15.19 3.94
N ALA A 184 2.10 14.07 3.21
CA ALA A 184 1.61 12.79 3.74
C ALA A 184 2.51 12.26 4.84
N MET A 185 3.83 12.31 4.62
CA MET A 185 4.81 11.84 5.58
C MET A 185 4.89 12.76 6.80
N ALA A 186 4.71 14.06 6.65
CA ALA A 186 4.70 15.02 7.76
C ALA A 186 3.49 14.84 8.69
N ALA A 187 2.41 14.22 8.21
CA ALA A 187 1.19 13.97 8.96
C ALA A 187 1.20 12.64 9.75
N VAL A 188 2.29 11.86 9.72
CA VAL A 188 2.32 10.57 10.43
C VAL A 188 2.26 10.74 11.94
N ASN A 189 1.51 9.85 12.59
CA ASN A 189 1.57 9.69 14.03
C ASN A 189 2.83 8.87 14.40
N PRO A 190 3.70 9.33 15.33
CA PRO A 190 4.92 8.60 15.68
C PRO A 190 4.71 7.17 16.17
N ALA A 191 3.66 6.91 16.97
CA ALA A 191 3.37 5.57 17.47
C ALA A 191 2.87 4.64 16.35
N GLY A 192 1.97 5.14 15.50
CA GLY A 192 1.50 4.39 14.32
C GLY A 192 2.62 4.12 13.31
N TYR A 193 3.52 5.08 13.10
CA TYR A 193 4.71 4.89 12.28
C TYR A 193 5.64 3.82 12.87
N ALA A 194 5.87 3.83 14.19
CA ALA A 194 6.67 2.82 14.86
C ALA A 194 6.08 1.42 14.67
N GLN A 195 4.76 1.24 14.83
CA GLN A 195 4.07 -0.03 14.55
C GLN A 195 4.28 -0.49 13.09
N ALA A 196 4.17 0.41 12.13
CA ALA A 196 4.44 0.11 10.71
C ALA A 196 5.91 -0.30 10.47
N VAL A 197 6.89 0.29 11.16
CA VAL A 197 8.28 -0.14 11.11
C VAL A 197 8.46 -1.54 11.73
N GLN A 198 7.77 -1.84 12.84
CA GLN A 198 7.81 -3.18 13.46
C GLN A 198 7.25 -4.25 12.50
N ALA A 199 6.16 -3.94 11.79
CA ALA A 199 5.58 -4.84 10.79
C ALA A 199 6.47 -5.00 9.55
N LEU A 200 7.13 -3.93 9.09
CA LEU A 200 8.16 -4.02 8.05
C LEU A 200 9.30 -4.95 8.49
N GLY A 201 9.74 -4.84 9.74
CA GLY A 201 10.78 -5.69 10.32
C GLY A 201 10.40 -7.17 10.31
N ARG A 202 9.20 -7.49 10.78
CA ARG A 202 8.71 -8.88 10.95
C ARG A 202 8.13 -9.49 9.68
N GLY A 203 7.91 -8.70 8.63
CA GLY A 203 7.34 -9.21 7.40
C GLY A 203 8.26 -10.15 6.62
N ASP A 204 7.64 -11.10 5.93
CA ASP A 204 8.26 -11.98 4.95
C ASP A 204 7.33 -12.19 3.75
N LEU A 205 7.38 -11.29 2.78
CA LEU A 205 6.51 -11.38 1.60
C LEU A 205 6.73 -12.69 0.84
N LEU A 206 7.96 -13.18 0.79
CA LEU A 206 8.32 -14.36 0.00
C LEU A 206 7.81 -15.66 0.64
N ALA A 207 7.67 -15.69 1.97
CA ALA A 207 7.01 -16.79 2.66
C ALA A 207 5.50 -16.77 2.37
N ASP A 208 4.84 -15.62 2.55
CA ASP A 208 3.40 -15.47 2.28
C ASP A 208 3.06 -15.81 0.82
N ALA A 209 3.88 -15.37 -0.13
CA ALA A 209 3.70 -15.59 -1.57
C ALA A 209 3.48 -17.08 -1.96
N ARG A 210 4.07 -18.02 -1.21
CA ARG A 210 3.93 -19.47 -1.47
C ARG A 210 2.51 -19.99 -1.23
N HIS A 211 1.73 -19.26 -0.43
CA HIS A 211 0.37 -19.63 -0.05
C HIS A 211 -0.69 -18.90 -0.87
N ILE A 212 -0.30 -17.89 -1.66
CA ILE A 212 -1.22 -17.08 -2.45
C ILE A 212 -1.71 -17.88 -3.66
N LYS A 213 -3.03 -17.95 -3.82
CA LYS A 213 -3.71 -18.62 -4.94
C LYS A 213 -4.38 -17.67 -5.92
N ALA A 214 -4.62 -16.42 -5.50
CA ALA A 214 -5.28 -15.43 -6.33
C ALA A 214 -4.40 -15.05 -7.55
N PRO A 215 -5.00 -14.81 -8.73
CA PRO A 215 -4.32 -14.17 -9.85
C PRO A 215 -3.60 -12.90 -9.36
N THR A 216 -2.30 -12.83 -9.60
CA THR A 216 -1.45 -11.78 -9.02
C THR A 216 -0.71 -10.98 -10.08
N LEU A 217 -0.75 -9.66 -9.95
CA LEU A 217 0.10 -8.71 -10.66
C LEU A 217 1.19 -8.19 -9.73
N VAL A 218 2.42 -8.09 -10.21
CA VAL A 218 3.51 -7.38 -9.55
C VAL A 218 3.99 -6.26 -10.48
N ALA A 219 4.01 -5.03 -9.98
CA ALA A 219 4.50 -3.89 -10.74
C ALA A 219 5.41 -3.00 -9.89
N VAL A 220 6.38 -2.33 -10.52
CA VAL A 220 7.34 -1.46 -9.84
C VAL A 220 7.81 -0.35 -10.77
N GLY A 221 8.08 0.83 -10.21
CA GLY A 221 8.74 1.90 -10.94
C GLY A 221 10.17 1.52 -11.32
N ALA A 222 10.58 1.76 -12.57
CA ALA A 222 11.90 1.43 -13.07
C ALA A 222 13.03 2.15 -12.31
N GLN A 223 12.73 3.31 -11.73
CA GLN A 223 13.65 4.13 -10.96
C GLN A 223 13.35 4.12 -9.45
N ASP A 224 12.60 3.12 -8.97
CA ASP A 224 12.40 2.91 -7.54
C ASP A 224 13.73 2.54 -6.87
N ILE A 225 14.20 3.40 -5.97
CA ILE A 225 15.43 3.18 -5.17
C ILE A 225 15.13 2.71 -3.74
N ILE A 226 13.86 2.66 -3.34
CA ILE A 226 13.41 2.33 -1.99
C ILE A 226 13.09 0.84 -1.88
N THR A 227 12.34 0.34 -2.87
CA THR A 227 12.11 -1.08 -3.13
C THR A 227 12.53 -1.36 -4.56
N PRO A 228 13.84 -1.56 -4.80
CA PRO A 228 14.37 -1.66 -6.16
C PRO A 228 13.66 -2.73 -7.00
N PRO A 229 13.66 -2.62 -8.34
CA PRO A 229 13.00 -3.59 -9.21
C PRO A 229 13.34 -5.06 -8.95
N ASP A 230 14.53 -5.32 -8.38
CA ASP A 230 14.92 -6.65 -7.92
C ASP A 230 13.98 -7.23 -6.84
N ASN A 231 13.49 -6.41 -5.90
CA ASN A 231 12.51 -6.85 -4.91
C ASN A 231 11.22 -7.36 -5.58
N ALA A 232 10.74 -6.61 -6.57
CA ALA A 232 9.54 -6.98 -7.32
C ALA A 232 9.77 -8.24 -8.17
N ARG A 233 10.97 -8.43 -8.72
CA ARG A 233 11.35 -9.68 -9.40
C ARG A 233 11.37 -10.87 -8.45
N GLN A 234 11.91 -10.71 -7.23
CA GLN A 234 11.89 -11.75 -6.20
C GLN A 234 10.45 -12.10 -5.79
N ALA A 235 9.58 -11.10 -5.60
CA ALA A 235 8.17 -11.31 -5.32
C ALA A 235 7.47 -12.08 -6.45
N HIS A 236 7.66 -11.64 -7.69
CA HIS A 236 7.13 -12.32 -8.89
C HIS A 236 7.58 -13.78 -8.98
N ALA A 237 8.86 -14.06 -8.74
CA ALA A 237 9.42 -15.42 -8.78
C ALA A 237 8.87 -16.34 -7.67
N ALA A 238 8.49 -15.77 -6.51
CA ALA A 238 7.90 -16.53 -5.41
C ALA A 238 6.40 -16.82 -5.60
N LEU A 239 5.72 -16.11 -6.51
CA LEU A 239 4.30 -16.23 -6.79
C LEU A 239 4.05 -17.16 -7.99
N SER A 240 3.19 -18.14 -7.81
CA SER A 240 2.79 -19.04 -8.91
C SER A 240 1.91 -18.30 -9.92
N GLY A 241 2.41 -18.14 -11.16
CA GLY A 241 1.63 -17.60 -12.28
C GLY A 241 1.34 -16.10 -12.22
N SER A 242 2.15 -15.33 -11.48
CA SER A 242 1.97 -13.87 -11.44
C SER A 242 2.44 -13.20 -12.74
N ARG A 243 1.91 -12.01 -13.02
CA ARG A 243 2.40 -11.11 -14.09
C ARG A 243 3.38 -10.09 -13.51
N PHE A 244 4.41 -9.71 -14.27
CA PHE A 244 5.41 -8.72 -13.85
C PHE A 244 5.50 -7.55 -14.83
N HIS A 245 5.47 -6.33 -14.30
CA HIS A 245 5.60 -5.11 -15.10
C HIS A 245 6.58 -4.10 -14.47
N LEU A 246 7.46 -3.58 -15.31
CA LEU A 246 8.31 -2.44 -14.98
C LEU A 246 7.68 -1.17 -15.59
N ILE A 247 7.57 -0.11 -14.81
CA ILE A 247 6.95 1.16 -15.25
C ILE A 247 8.04 2.22 -15.36
N ASP A 248 8.32 2.65 -16.58
CA ASP A 248 9.30 3.70 -16.85
C ASP A 248 8.85 5.06 -16.32
N ASP A 249 9.82 5.95 -16.09
CA ASP A 249 9.62 7.30 -15.56
C ASP A 249 8.86 7.32 -14.22
N ALA A 250 9.08 6.32 -13.36
CA ALA A 250 8.43 6.21 -12.05
C ALA A 250 9.39 5.70 -10.98
N GLY A 251 9.33 6.34 -9.81
CA GLY A 251 10.03 5.94 -8.59
C GLY A 251 9.17 5.08 -7.68
N HIS A 252 9.33 5.28 -6.37
CA HIS A 252 8.65 4.49 -5.35
C HIS A 252 7.19 4.90 -5.15
N ALA A 253 6.85 6.17 -5.34
CA ALA A 253 5.49 6.70 -5.16
C ALA A 253 4.59 6.38 -6.38
N LEU A 254 4.67 5.14 -6.87
CA LEU A 254 4.07 4.67 -8.12
C LEU A 254 2.59 5.04 -8.31
N PRO A 255 1.69 4.89 -7.29
CA PRO A 255 0.29 5.29 -7.45
C PRO A 255 0.07 6.79 -7.72
N GLN A 256 1.03 7.64 -7.38
CA GLN A 256 0.99 9.09 -7.61
C GLN A 256 1.82 9.50 -8.84
N GLU A 257 2.91 8.79 -9.12
CA GLU A 257 3.81 9.09 -10.24
C GLU A 257 3.30 8.59 -11.59
N ALA A 258 2.65 7.42 -11.61
CA ALA A 258 2.15 6.80 -12.84
C ALA A 258 0.73 6.21 -12.67
N PRO A 259 -0.26 7.00 -12.23
CA PRO A 259 -1.60 6.51 -11.91
C PRO A 259 -2.31 5.89 -13.13
N GLN A 260 -2.11 6.42 -14.34
CA GLN A 260 -2.71 5.86 -15.56
C GLN A 260 -2.10 4.51 -15.91
N ALA A 261 -0.77 4.38 -15.86
CA ALA A 261 -0.10 3.10 -16.12
C ALA A 261 -0.53 2.03 -15.10
N ALA A 262 -0.58 2.40 -13.81
CA ALA A 262 -1.08 1.51 -12.77
C ALA A 262 -2.55 1.11 -13.00
N ALA A 263 -3.44 2.06 -13.34
CA ALA A 263 -4.84 1.77 -13.65
C ALA A 263 -4.99 0.83 -14.85
N THR A 264 -4.21 1.02 -15.92
CA THR A 264 -4.20 0.12 -17.09
C THR A 264 -3.79 -1.30 -16.72
N LEU A 265 -2.78 -1.47 -15.86
CA LEU A 265 -2.37 -2.82 -15.42
C LEU A 265 -3.38 -3.48 -14.49
N LEU A 266 -4.13 -2.71 -13.71
CA LEU A 266 -5.20 -3.22 -12.86
C LEU A 266 -6.45 -3.59 -13.65
N ALA A 267 -6.67 -2.99 -14.83
CA ALA A 267 -7.88 -3.18 -15.63
C ALA A 267 -8.24 -4.66 -15.89
N PRO A 268 -7.31 -5.53 -16.32
CA PRO A 268 -7.63 -6.94 -16.58
C PRO A 268 -8.03 -7.73 -15.32
N LEU A 269 -7.56 -7.32 -14.13
CA LEU A 269 -7.93 -7.99 -12.88
C LEU A 269 -9.43 -7.85 -12.57
N PHE A 270 -10.10 -6.83 -13.13
CA PHE A 270 -11.55 -6.67 -13.02
C PHE A 270 -12.34 -7.64 -13.89
N GLU A 271 -11.76 -8.10 -14.99
CA GLU A 271 -12.39 -9.03 -15.94
C GLU A 271 -12.19 -10.48 -15.51
N ASP A 272 -10.97 -10.83 -15.06
CA ASP A 272 -10.62 -12.18 -14.60
C ASP A 272 -11.44 -12.62 -13.37
N ALA A 273 -11.84 -11.67 -12.52
CA ALA A 273 -12.65 -11.93 -11.32
C ALA A 273 -14.11 -12.31 -11.62
N VAL A 274 -14.59 -12.10 -12.86
CA VAL A 274 -15.95 -12.47 -13.29
C VAL A 274 -16.01 -13.93 -13.72
N HIS A 275 -14.86 -14.57 -13.98
CA HIS A 275 -14.76 -15.90 -14.56
C HIS A 275 -14.12 -16.97 -13.64
N ALA A 276 -13.84 -16.63 -12.38
CA ALA A 276 -13.23 -17.52 -11.38
C ALA A 276 -14.16 -17.75 -10.18
#